data_AF-A0A7K6PMX1-F1
#
_entry.id   AF-A0A7K6PMX1-F1
#
_cell.length_a   1.000
_cell.length_b   1.000
_cell.length_c   1.000
_cell.angle_alpha   90.00
_cell.angle_beta   90.00
_cell.angle_gamma   90.00
#
_symmetry.space_group_name_H-M   'P 1'
#
loop_
_entity.id
_entity.type
_entity.pdbx_description
1 polymer ?
#
loop_
_entity_poly.entity_id
_entity_poly.type
_entity_poly.pdbx_seq_one_letter_code
_entity_poly.pdbx_strand_id
1 'polypeptide(L)'
;DRAGQRRPPLGAECRSYAEGLARLPRMRPRAGTQIRFSELPRQAFPDGATPEEITRHSMDLSYALQRVMEQRYPGRPLDLLAELQFAFICFLIGNVYDAFEHWKRLLNILCRSEEAIGKYQDLYINLISVLYHQLNEIPADFFVDIVSQDNFLTSTLQVLFSCTCSSAVDETLRKKAEKFKAHLTKKFKWDFEAEPDDCAPVVVELPEGVQVD
;
A
#
# COMPACT_ATOMS: atom_id res chain seq x y z
N ASP A 1 -32.91 7.19 -7.68
CA ASP A 1 -34.37 7.30 -7.52
C ASP A 1 -34.98 5.92 -7.30
N ARG A 2 -35.75 5.73 -6.22
CA ARG A 2 -36.33 4.42 -5.84
C ARG A 2 -37.45 4.00 -6.80
N ALA A 3 -38.16 4.98 -7.36
CA ALA A 3 -39.21 4.78 -8.35
C ALA A 3 -38.66 4.13 -9.63
N GLY A 4 -37.45 4.52 -10.05
CA GLY A 4 -36.78 3.93 -11.22
C GLY A 4 -36.27 2.49 -11.03
N GLN A 5 -36.29 1.95 -9.80
CA GLN A 5 -35.70 0.65 -9.48
C GLN A 5 -36.73 -0.41 -9.04
N ARG A 6 -38.04 -0.12 -9.16
CA ARG A 6 -39.17 -1.04 -8.85
C ARG A 6 -38.96 -1.89 -7.59
N ARG A 7 -38.52 -1.25 -6.51
CA ARG A 7 -38.20 -1.98 -5.27
C ARG A 7 -39.45 -2.32 -4.48
N PRO A 8 -39.50 -3.49 -3.83
CA PRO A 8 -40.61 -3.83 -2.93
C PRO A 8 -40.68 -2.87 -1.72
N PRO A 9 -41.82 -2.84 -1.02
CA PRO A 9 -42.02 -2.01 0.16
C PRO A 9 -40.93 -2.23 1.23
N LEU A 10 -40.59 -1.15 1.95
CA LEU A 10 -39.76 -1.24 3.16
C LEU A 10 -40.41 -2.22 4.16
N GLY A 11 -39.65 -3.23 4.60
CA GLY A 11 -40.13 -4.23 5.56
C GLY A 11 -40.60 -5.56 4.94
N ALA A 12 -40.61 -5.69 3.61
CA ALA A 12 -40.82 -7.00 2.99
C ALA A 12 -39.62 -7.91 3.25
N GLU A 13 -39.84 -9.06 3.89
CA GLU A 13 -38.79 -10.06 4.10
C GLU A 13 -38.21 -10.53 2.76
N CYS A 14 -36.91 -10.83 2.77
CA CYS A 14 -36.24 -11.43 1.62
C CYS A 14 -36.40 -12.94 1.74
N ARG A 15 -36.88 -13.59 0.67
CA ARG A 15 -37.09 -15.03 0.64
C ARG A 15 -35.79 -15.79 0.37
N SER A 16 -34.74 -15.09 -0.04
CA SER A 16 -33.40 -15.64 -0.25
C SER A 16 -32.31 -14.56 -0.09
N TYR A 17 -31.07 -14.99 0.11
CA TYR A 17 -29.90 -14.11 0.15
C TYR A 17 -29.68 -13.35 -1.17
N ALA A 18 -29.84 -14.03 -2.31
CA ALA A 18 -29.72 -13.43 -3.64
C ALA A 18 -30.75 -12.32 -3.86
N GLU A 19 -31.98 -12.51 -3.37
CA GLU A 19 -33.02 -11.48 -3.41
C GLU A 19 -32.66 -10.29 -2.51
N GLY A 20 -32.09 -10.55 -1.32
CA GLY A 20 -31.59 -9.51 -0.44
C GLY A 20 -30.54 -8.62 -1.12
N LEU A 21 -29.54 -9.24 -1.76
CA LEU A 21 -28.51 -8.53 -2.53
C LEU A 21 -29.10 -7.72 -3.68
N ALA A 22 -30.04 -8.28 -4.43
CA ALA A 22 -30.69 -7.59 -5.54
C ALA A 22 -31.52 -6.36 -5.10
N ARG A 23 -32.03 -6.38 -3.85
CA ARG A 23 -32.80 -5.29 -3.24
C ARG A 23 -31.92 -4.17 -2.66
N LEU A 24 -30.61 -4.34 -2.54
CA LEU A 24 -29.70 -3.32 -1.97
C LEU A 24 -29.59 -2.06 -2.83
N PRO A 25 -29.56 -0.84 -2.24
CA PRO A 25 -29.33 0.43 -2.95
C PRO A 25 -28.13 0.35 -3.90
N ARG A 26 -28.36 0.62 -5.19
CA ARG A 26 -27.24 0.85 -6.12
C ARG A 26 -26.67 2.23 -5.81
N MET A 27 -25.68 2.28 -4.93
CA MET A 27 -24.96 3.50 -4.61
C MET A 27 -24.05 3.86 -5.79
N ARG A 28 -24.33 4.97 -6.45
CA ARG A 28 -23.46 5.55 -7.50
C ARG A 28 -23.08 6.95 -7.06
N PRO A 29 -21.79 7.32 -7.16
CA PRO A 29 -21.37 8.68 -6.90
C PRO A 29 -22.13 9.66 -7.78
N ARG A 30 -22.51 10.82 -7.23
CA ARG A 30 -23.09 11.89 -8.05
C ARG A 30 -21.98 12.46 -8.95
N ALA A 31 -22.35 12.87 -10.16
CA ALA A 31 -21.40 13.52 -11.06
C ALA A 31 -20.84 14.77 -10.36
N GLY A 32 -19.52 14.95 -10.41
CA GLY A 32 -18.82 16.06 -9.74
C GLY A 32 -18.49 15.84 -8.26
N THR A 33 -19.00 14.81 -7.60
CA THR A 33 -18.67 14.49 -6.19
C THR A 33 -17.68 13.35 -6.05
N GLN A 34 -17.13 12.86 -7.17
CA GLN A 34 -16.18 11.75 -7.18
C GLN A 34 -14.81 12.26 -6.78
N ILE A 35 -14.16 11.56 -5.86
CA ILE A 35 -12.74 11.74 -5.60
C ILE A 35 -11.98 11.20 -6.81
N ARG A 36 -11.13 12.02 -7.43
CA ARG A 36 -10.41 11.69 -8.65
C ARG A 36 -8.94 11.42 -8.35
N PHE A 37 -8.69 10.28 -7.75
CA PHE A 37 -7.33 9.79 -7.56
C PHE A 37 -6.62 9.54 -8.90
N SER A 38 -5.29 9.51 -8.85
CA SER A 38 -4.48 9.10 -9.96
C SER A 38 -4.66 7.62 -10.26
N GLU A 39 -4.71 7.27 -11.55
CA GLU A 39 -4.81 5.88 -11.95
C GLU A 39 -3.46 5.20 -11.75
N LEU A 40 -3.37 4.39 -10.70
CA LEU A 40 -2.15 3.64 -10.41
C LEU A 40 -2.06 2.41 -11.35
N PRO A 41 -0.87 2.14 -11.92
CA PRO A 41 -0.63 0.99 -12.79
C PRO A 41 -1.13 -0.30 -12.14
N ARG A 42 -1.82 -1.13 -12.93
CA ARG A 42 -2.22 -2.49 -12.52
C ARG A 42 -1.09 -3.50 -12.74
N GLN A 43 -0.24 -3.22 -13.72
CA GLN A 43 0.94 -4.02 -14.05
C GLN A 43 2.19 -3.20 -13.74
N ALA A 44 3.20 -3.87 -13.22
CA ALA A 44 4.45 -3.22 -12.84
C ALA A 44 5.44 -3.08 -14.02
N PHE A 45 5.17 -3.68 -15.17
CA PHE A 45 6.07 -3.77 -16.32
C PHE A 45 5.46 -3.19 -17.61
N PRO A 46 6.28 -2.84 -18.63
CA PRO A 46 5.79 -2.42 -19.96
C PRO A 46 5.05 -3.53 -20.71
N ASP A 47 4.21 -3.15 -21.66
CA ASP A 47 3.57 -4.10 -22.56
C ASP A 47 4.62 -4.81 -23.43
N GLY A 48 4.54 -6.14 -23.52
CA GLY A 48 5.52 -6.95 -24.26
C GLY A 48 6.84 -7.20 -23.52
N ALA A 49 6.91 -6.92 -22.22
CA ALA A 49 8.07 -7.23 -21.39
C ALA A 49 8.48 -8.71 -21.46
N THR A 50 9.77 -8.96 -21.53
CA THR A 50 10.34 -10.31 -21.41
C THR A 50 10.13 -10.88 -19.99
N PRO A 51 10.18 -12.22 -19.79
CA PRO A 51 10.05 -12.81 -18.45
C PRO A 51 11.05 -12.27 -17.42
N GLU A 52 12.26 -11.92 -17.87
CA GLU A 52 13.29 -11.28 -17.05
C GLU A 52 12.85 -9.88 -16.61
N GLU A 53 12.36 -9.07 -17.55
CA GLU A 53 11.87 -7.72 -17.26
C GLU A 53 10.61 -7.73 -16.37
N ILE A 54 9.72 -8.71 -16.57
CA ILE A 54 8.55 -8.91 -15.72
C ILE A 54 8.99 -9.15 -14.28
N THR A 55 9.95 -10.07 -14.07
CA THR A 55 10.49 -10.36 -12.74
C THR A 55 11.14 -9.12 -12.14
N ARG A 56 12.03 -8.47 -12.89
CA ARG A 56 12.75 -7.26 -12.45
C ARG A 56 11.78 -6.17 -11.98
N HIS A 57 10.81 -5.82 -12.81
CA HIS A 57 9.85 -4.75 -12.50
C HIS A 57 8.77 -5.16 -11.48
N SER A 58 8.59 -6.45 -11.22
CA SER A 58 7.69 -6.92 -10.15
C SER A 58 8.39 -6.94 -8.78
N MET A 59 9.71 -7.15 -8.76
CA MET A 59 10.52 -7.03 -7.55
C MET A 59 10.73 -5.55 -7.16
N ASP A 60 11.04 -4.70 -8.15
CA ASP A 60 11.23 -3.26 -7.98
C ASP A 60 10.18 -2.45 -8.77
N LEU A 61 9.29 -1.77 -8.04
CA LEU A 61 8.20 -0.96 -8.58
C LEU A 61 8.65 0.43 -9.08
N SER A 62 9.95 0.72 -9.11
CA SER A 62 10.50 2.01 -9.54
C SER A 62 10.02 2.44 -10.92
N TYR A 63 9.87 1.49 -11.85
CA TYR A 63 9.29 1.77 -13.17
C TYR A 63 7.83 2.20 -13.08
N ALA A 64 7.02 1.50 -12.28
CA ALA A 64 5.61 1.84 -12.09
C ALA A 64 5.45 3.20 -11.40
N LEU A 65 6.28 3.49 -10.40
CA LEU A 65 6.34 4.78 -9.72
C LEU A 65 6.70 5.91 -10.69
N GLN A 66 7.75 5.72 -11.50
CA GLN A 66 8.17 6.70 -12.49
C GLN A 66 7.06 7.01 -13.50
N ARG A 67 6.33 5.99 -13.98
CA ARG A 67 5.17 6.19 -14.85
C ARG A 67 4.08 7.05 -14.21
N VAL A 68 3.76 6.81 -12.94
CA VAL A 68 2.77 7.63 -12.22
C VAL A 68 3.23 9.08 -12.14
N MET A 69 4.50 9.29 -11.79
CA MET A 69 5.08 10.63 -11.68
C MET A 69 5.08 11.37 -13.01
N GLU A 70 5.50 10.72 -14.09
CA GLU A 70 5.54 11.33 -15.43
C GLU A 70 4.15 11.66 -15.97
N GLN A 71 3.16 10.78 -15.73
CA GLN A 71 1.81 10.96 -16.25
C GLN A 71 0.98 11.97 -15.46
N ARG A 72 1.17 12.07 -14.14
CA ARG A 72 0.29 12.85 -13.27
C ARG A 72 0.97 14.03 -12.57
N TYR A 73 2.28 13.97 -12.37
CA TYR A 73 3.04 14.98 -11.63
C TYR A 73 4.36 15.36 -12.33
N PRO A 74 4.32 15.74 -13.62
CA PRO A 74 5.53 16.00 -14.39
C PRO A 74 6.36 17.11 -13.73
N GLY A 75 7.62 16.78 -13.40
CA GLY A 75 8.56 17.70 -12.73
C GLY A 75 8.22 18.04 -11.27
N ARG A 76 7.20 17.40 -10.68
CA ARG A 76 6.71 17.70 -9.32
C ARG A 76 6.56 16.41 -8.49
N PRO A 77 7.66 15.70 -8.18
CA PRO A 77 7.63 14.42 -7.46
C PRO A 77 6.90 14.52 -6.10
N LEU A 78 6.99 15.66 -5.41
CA LEU A 78 6.37 15.88 -4.11
C LEU A 78 4.84 15.95 -4.16
N ASP A 79 4.22 16.23 -5.31
CA ASP A 79 2.76 16.23 -5.44
C ASP A 79 2.17 14.82 -5.24
N LEU A 80 2.97 13.77 -5.48
CA LEU A 80 2.60 12.40 -5.15
C LEU A 80 2.36 12.24 -3.65
N LEU A 81 3.14 12.92 -2.80
CA LEU A 81 2.91 12.92 -1.35
C LEU A 81 1.66 13.71 -0.97
N ALA A 82 1.34 14.77 -1.72
CA ALA A 82 0.08 15.49 -1.51
C ALA A 82 -1.12 14.58 -1.80
N GLU A 83 -1.08 13.77 -2.86
CA GLU A 83 -2.13 12.79 -3.11
C GLU A 83 -2.17 11.68 -2.05
N LEU A 84 -1.02 11.19 -1.59
CA LEU A 84 -0.93 10.23 -0.47
C LEU A 84 -1.58 10.79 0.81
N GLN A 85 -1.28 12.05 1.16
CA GLN A 85 -1.86 12.73 2.32
C GLN A 85 -3.37 12.95 2.16
N PHE A 86 -3.80 13.37 0.97
CA PHE A 86 -5.21 13.58 0.67
C PHE A 86 -6.00 12.26 0.77
N ALA A 87 -5.45 11.16 0.23
CA ALA A 87 -6.04 9.84 0.36
C ALA A 87 -6.18 9.42 1.83
N PHE A 88 -5.13 9.64 2.64
CA PHE A 88 -5.16 9.37 4.07
C PHE A 88 -6.25 10.16 4.81
N ILE A 89 -6.42 11.46 4.51
CA ILE A 89 -7.46 12.28 5.15
C ILE A 89 -8.86 11.83 4.74
N CYS A 90 -9.08 11.55 3.46
CA CYS A 90 -10.36 11.03 2.95
C CYS A 90 -10.70 9.67 3.55
N PHE A 91 -9.68 8.85 3.77
CA PHE A 91 -9.79 7.59 4.49
C PHE A 91 -10.19 7.83 5.95
N LEU A 92 -9.37 8.54 6.71
CA LEU A 92 -9.49 8.62 8.16
C LEU A 92 -10.71 9.41 8.62
N ILE A 93 -10.95 10.58 8.00
CA ILE A 93 -12.05 11.47 8.38
C ILE A 93 -13.31 11.13 7.57
N GLY A 94 -13.14 10.94 6.26
CA GLY A 94 -14.24 10.68 5.34
C GLY A 94 -14.77 9.25 5.40
N ASN A 95 -14.06 8.32 6.07
CA ASN A 95 -14.38 6.90 6.09
C ASN A 95 -14.57 6.32 4.68
N VAL A 96 -13.82 6.86 3.71
CA VAL A 96 -13.91 6.46 2.30
C VAL A 96 -12.99 5.26 2.07
N TYR A 97 -13.57 4.08 1.91
CA TYR A 97 -12.82 2.84 1.67
C TYR A 97 -11.94 2.91 0.41
N ASP A 98 -12.44 3.51 -0.68
CA ASP A 98 -11.64 3.69 -1.91
C ASP A 98 -10.35 4.52 -1.65
N ALA A 99 -10.40 5.46 -0.69
CA ALA A 99 -9.25 6.26 -0.31
C ALA A 99 -8.24 5.46 0.52
N PHE A 100 -8.70 4.52 1.34
CA PHE A 100 -7.85 3.57 2.05
C PHE A 100 -7.08 2.67 1.07
N GLU A 101 -7.80 2.06 0.12
CA GLU A 101 -7.20 1.23 -0.92
C GLU A 101 -6.19 2.01 -1.75
N HIS A 102 -6.51 3.27 -2.08
CA HIS A 102 -5.58 4.13 -2.81
C HIS A 102 -4.34 4.48 -1.99
N TRP A 103 -4.50 4.84 -0.71
CA TRP A 103 -3.39 5.09 0.21
C TRP A 103 -2.47 3.88 0.35
N LYS A 104 -3.04 2.69 0.57
CA LYS A 104 -2.32 1.41 0.62
C LYS A 104 -1.54 1.13 -0.66
N ARG A 105 -2.16 1.30 -1.84
CA ARG A 105 -1.51 1.06 -3.14
C ARG A 105 -0.39 2.06 -3.41
N LEU A 106 -0.58 3.35 -3.11
CA LEU A 106 0.47 4.37 -3.23
C LEU A 106 1.65 4.05 -2.32
N LEU A 107 1.37 3.68 -1.07
CA LEU A 107 2.42 3.31 -0.11
C LEU A 107 3.22 2.10 -0.59
N ASN A 108 2.55 1.07 -1.08
CA ASN A 108 3.20 -0.11 -1.64
C ASN A 108 4.12 0.23 -2.82
N ILE A 109 3.67 1.08 -3.76
CA ILE A 109 4.51 1.53 -4.89
C ILE A 109 5.73 2.30 -4.37
N LEU A 110 5.52 3.27 -3.48
CA LEU A 110 6.61 4.09 -2.92
C LEU A 110 7.66 3.24 -2.20
N CYS A 111 7.23 2.33 -1.32
CA CYS A 111 8.13 1.56 -0.47
C CYS A 111 8.86 0.43 -1.19
N ARG A 112 8.31 -0.11 -2.28
CA ARG A 112 8.94 -1.17 -3.09
C ARG A 112 9.69 -0.65 -4.32
N SER A 113 10.08 0.62 -4.32
CA SER A 113 10.79 1.26 -5.43
C SER A 113 12.25 1.55 -5.07
N GLU A 114 13.11 0.53 -5.07
CA GLU A 114 14.50 0.65 -4.58
C GLU A 114 15.33 1.63 -5.42
N GLU A 115 15.30 1.49 -6.75
CA GLU A 115 16.00 2.42 -7.66
C GLU A 115 15.53 3.87 -7.47
N ALA A 116 14.21 4.07 -7.26
CA ALA A 116 13.63 5.38 -7.04
C ALA A 116 14.07 6.01 -5.70
N ILE A 117 14.35 5.20 -4.66
CA ILE A 117 14.87 5.70 -3.38
C ILE A 117 16.21 6.40 -3.59
N GLY A 118 17.13 5.80 -4.34
CA GLY A 118 18.43 6.41 -4.64
C GLY A 118 18.31 7.69 -5.47
N LYS A 119 17.33 7.74 -6.39
CA LYS A 119 17.12 8.86 -7.33
C LYS A 119 16.37 10.05 -6.72
N TYR A 120 15.37 9.81 -5.87
CA TYR A 120 14.45 10.83 -5.34
C TYR A 120 14.54 10.96 -3.83
N GLN A 121 15.74 11.13 -3.29
CA GLN A 121 15.97 11.08 -1.84
C GLN A 121 15.13 12.10 -1.05
N ASP A 122 14.96 13.32 -1.57
CA ASP A 122 14.08 14.33 -0.98
C ASP A 122 12.62 13.86 -0.86
N LEU A 123 12.11 13.12 -1.84
CA LEU A 123 10.77 12.53 -1.81
C LEU A 123 10.64 11.57 -0.63
N TYR A 124 11.64 10.71 -0.42
CA TYR A 124 11.63 9.70 0.63
C TYR A 124 11.87 10.27 2.03
N ILE A 125 12.71 11.29 2.15
CA ILE A 125 12.86 12.07 3.39
C ILE A 125 11.49 12.65 3.79
N ASN A 126 10.79 13.27 2.83
CA ASN A 126 9.45 13.80 3.09
C ASN A 126 8.42 12.70 3.35
N LEU A 127 8.47 11.57 2.62
CA LEU A 127 7.60 10.42 2.85
C LEU A 127 7.70 9.90 4.28
N ILE A 128 8.90 9.71 4.81
CA ILE A 128 9.09 9.27 6.20
C ILE A 128 8.46 10.29 7.17
N SER A 129 8.60 11.58 6.90
CA SER A 129 7.96 12.62 7.71
C SER A 129 6.43 12.53 7.64
N VAL A 130 5.86 12.34 6.46
CA VAL A 130 4.42 12.16 6.27
C VAL A 130 3.91 10.95 7.04
N LEU A 131 4.55 9.80 6.87
CA LEU A 131 4.16 8.55 7.52
C LEU A 131 4.27 8.63 9.04
N TYR A 132 5.33 9.26 9.56
CA TYR A 132 5.46 9.51 11.00
C TYR A 132 4.24 10.23 11.58
N HIS A 133 3.79 11.31 10.93
CA HIS A 133 2.62 12.05 11.42
C HIS A 133 1.32 11.28 11.18
N GLN A 134 1.13 10.69 9.99
CA GLN A 134 -0.08 9.93 9.66
C GLN A 134 -0.33 8.80 10.66
N LEU A 135 0.68 7.97 10.94
CA LEU A 135 0.54 6.84 11.87
C LEU A 135 0.27 7.29 13.32
N ASN A 136 0.64 8.52 13.68
CA ASN A 136 0.35 9.08 14.99
C ASN A 136 -1.11 9.57 15.13
N GLU A 137 -1.77 9.88 14.02
CA GLU A 137 -3.16 10.36 13.98
C GLU A 137 -4.18 9.22 13.90
N ILE A 138 -3.75 7.99 13.58
CA ILE A 138 -4.66 6.84 13.48
C ILE A 138 -5.16 6.45 14.88
N PRO A 139 -6.48 6.46 15.14
CA PRO A 139 -7.08 5.95 16.38
C PRO A 139 -6.74 4.49 16.62
N ALA A 140 -6.62 4.10 17.90
CA ALA A 140 -6.15 2.76 18.27
C ALA A 140 -7.05 1.63 17.75
N ASP A 141 -8.37 1.84 17.75
CA ASP A 141 -9.37 0.93 17.18
C ASP A 141 -9.19 0.76 15.67
N PHE A 142 -9.03 1.88 14.95
CA PHE A 142 -8.79 1.85 13.51
C PHE A 142 -7.46 1.18 13.15
N PHE A 143 -6.45 1.39 14.00
CA PHE A 143 -5.14 0.80 13.80
C PHE A 143 -5.18 -0.73 13.87
N VAL A 144 -5.95 -1.30 14.80
CA VAL A 144 -6.14 -2.76 14.90
C VAL A 144 -6.74 -3.32 13.62
N ASP A 145 -7.75 -2.67 13.04
CA ASP A 145 -8.37 -3.12 11.79
C ASP A 145 -7.39 -3.05 10.61
N ILE A 146 -6.58 -1.98 10.54
CA ILE A 146 -5.55 -1.80 9.51
C ILE A 146 -4.46 -2.89 9.60
N VAL A 147 -4.04 -3.28 10.81
CA VAL A 147 -2.97 -4.26 11.02
C VAL A 147 -3.46 -5.71 11.07
N SER A 148 -4.73 -5.95 11.40
CA SER A 148 -5.29 -7.30 11.54
C SER A 148 -5.56 -8.00 10.20
N GLN A 149 -5.75 -7.24 9.11
CA GLN A 149 -5.86 -7.78 7.76
C GLN A 149 -4.51 -7.79 7.03
N ASP A 150 -3.65 -8.75 7.37
CA ASP A 150 -2.31 -8.92 6.81
C ASP A 150 -1.43 -7.68 6.93
N ASN A 151 -1.20 -7.22 8.17
CA ASN A 151 -0.43 -6.04 8.58
C ASN A 151 0.43 -5.39 7.48
N PHE A 152 -0.25 -4.73 6.53
CA PHE A 152 0.41 -4.37 5.28
C PHE A 152 1.40 -3.24 5.53
N LEU A 153 1.15 -2.45 6.58
CA LEU A 153 2.06 -1.41 7.01
C LEU A 153 3.38 -2.00 7.47
N THR A 154 3.38 -3.04 8.30
CA THR A 154 4.62 -3.67 8.73
C THR A 154 5.38 -4.27 7.55
N SER A 155 4.73 -5.05 6.67
CA SER A 155 5.42 -5.64 5.52
C SER A 155 5.92 -4.60 4.51
N THR A 156 5.12 -3.57 4.22
CA THR A 156 5.50 -2.51 3.28
C THR A 156 6.64 -1.65 3.82
N LEU A 157 6.60 -1.30 5.11
CA LEU A 157 7.66 -0.51 5.75
C LEU A 157 8.93 -1.33 5.97
N GLN A 158 8.81 -2.64 6.20
CA GLN A 158 9.97 -3.54 6.25
C GLN A 158 10.75 -3.48 4.93
N VAL A 159 10.07 -3.57 3.78
CA VAL A 159 10.72 -3.42 2.47
C VAL A 159 11.38 -2.05 2.33
N LEU A 160 10.70 -0.96 2.72
CA LEU A 160 11.29 0.38 2.70
C LEU A 160 12.59 0.44 3.51
N PHE A 161 12.59 -0.09 4.73
CA PHE A 161 13.77 -0.07 5.59
C PHE A 161 14.92 -0.88 4.98
N SER A 162 14.63 -2.07 4.46
CA SER A 162 15.63 -2.90 3.75
C SER A 162 16.24 -2.16 2.56
N CYS A 163 15.43 -1.48 1.73
CA CYS A 163 15.94 -0.68 0.62
C CYS A 163 16.79 0.52 1.09
N THR A 164 16.44 1.15 2.22
CA THR A 164 17.23 2.30 2.75
C THR A 164 18.60 1.91 3.32
N CYS A 165 18.82 0.62 3.61
CA CYS A 165 20.12 0.10 3.99
C CYS A 165 21.10 -0.03 2.81
N SER A 166 20.62 0.11 1.57
CA SER A 166 21.45 0.07 0.37
C SER A 166 22.49 1.19 0.32
N SER A 167 23.63 0.90 -0.29
CA SER A 167 24.75 1.85 -0.44
C SER A 167 24.42 3.08 -1.30
N ALA A 168 23.35 3.01 -2.10
CA ALA A 168 22.89 4.09 -2.98
C ALA A 168 22.18 5.25 -2.23
N VAL A 169 21.86 5.07 -0.95
CA VAL A 169 21.07 6.01 -0.15
C VAL A 169 21.97 6.90 0.69
N ASP A 170 21.68 8.21 0.72
CA ASP A 170 22.45 9.14 1.55
C ASP A 170 22.32 8.85 3.06
N GLU A 171 23.29 9.37 3.81
CA GLU A 171 23.36 9.17 5.25
C GLU A 171 22.19 9.85 5.99
N THR A 172 21.58 10.88 5.39
CA THR A 172 20.49 11.66 6.00
C THR A 172 19.20 10.85 6.02
N LEU A 173 18.81 10.32 4.85
CA LEU A 173 17.67 9.46 4.64
C LEU A 173 17.83 8.16 5.43
N ARG A 174 19.01 7.54 5.40
CA ARG A 174 19.29 6.32 6.20
C ARG A 174 19.07 6.57 7.69
N LYS A 175 19.68 7.61 8.27
CA LYS A 175 19.48 7.98 9.69
C LYS A 175 18.02 8.30 10.01
N LYS A 176 17.29 8.92 9.08
CA LYS A 176 15.87 9.24 9.27
C LYS A 176 15.01 7.97 9.25
N ALA A 177 15.29 7.04 8.34
CA ALA A 177 14.65 5.74 8.25
C ALA A 177 14.86 4.91 9.53
N GLU A 178 16.10 4.83 10.02
CA GLU A 178 16.44 4.13 11.27
C GLU A 178 15.71 4.72 12.49
N LYS A 179 15.68 6.05 12.62
CA LYS A 179 14.91 6.71 13.69
C LYS A 179 13.42 6.42 13.58
N PHE A 180 12.90 6.37 12.36
CA PHE A 180 11.49 6.05 12.13
C PHE A 180 11.18 4.60 12.47
N LYS A 181 12.00 3.65 12.03
CA LYS A 181 11.93 2.23 12.40
C LYS A 181 11.91 2.04 13.92
N ALA A 182 12.90 2.62 14.61
CA ALA A 182 12.99 2.56 16.06
C ALA A 182 11.77 3.17 16.77
N HIS A 183 11.22 4.26 16.24
CA HIS A 183 9.99 4.86 16.76
C HIS A 183 8.80 3.90 16.63
N LEU A 184 8.60 3.30 15.46
CA LEU A 184 7.51 2.38 15.20
C LEU A 184 7.61 1.11 16.06
N THR A 185 8.80 0.51 16.15
CA THR A 185 9.04 -0.64 17.03
C THR A 185 8.76 -0.30 18.49
N LYS A 186 9.17 0.88 18.96
CA LYS A 186 8.92 1.30 20.35
C LYS A 186 7.43 1.54 20.62
N LYS A 187 6.75 2.25 19.73
CA LYS A 187 5.36 2.72 19.89
C LYS A 187 4.34 1.61 19.62
N PHE A 188 4.49 0.89 18.53
CA PHE A 188 3.51 -0.09 18.04
C PHE A 188 3.93 -1.54 18.28
N LYS A 189 5.14 -1.79 18.81
CA LYS A 189 5.69 -3.13 19.03
C LYS A 189 5.82 -3.96 17.76
N TRP A 190 5.97 -3.28 16.63
CA TRP A 190 6.22 -3.93 15.34
C TRP A 190 7.66 -4.42 15.25
N ASP A 191 7.79 -5.66 14.79
CA ASP A 191 9.06 -6.27 14.43
C ASP A 191 9.27 -6.11 12.92
N PHE A 192 10.42 -5.57 12.54
CA PHE A 192 10.84 -5.39 11.15
C PHE A 192 12.07 -6.23 10.80
N GLU A 193 12.61 -6.99 11.76
CA GLU A 193 13.73 -7.91 11.58
C GLU A 193 13.26 -9.36 11.40
N ALA A 194 12.01 -9.65 11.76
CA ALA A 194 11.42 -10.97 11.56
C ALA A 194 11.31 -11.31 10.06
N GLU A 195 11.91 -12.42 9.66
CA GLU A 195 11.69 -13.03 8.35
C GLU A 195 10.24 -13.59 8.31
N PRO A 196 9.46 -13.31 7.26
CA PRO A 196 8.14 -13.93 7.11
C PRO A 196 8.27 -15.45 7.03
N ASP A 197 7.43 -16.19 7.75
CA ASP A 197 7.44 -17.68 7.73
C ASP A 197 7.29 -18.26 6.32
N ASP A 198 6.62 -17.55 5.41
CA ASP A 198 6.46 -17.94 3.99
C ASP A 198 7.78 -17.90 3.19
N CYS A 199 8.81 -17.22 3.69
CA CYS A 199 10.14 -17.18 3.11
C CYS A 199 11.08 -18.25 3.71
N ALA A 200 10.62 -19.03 4.70
CA ALA A 200 11.42 -20.08 5.30
C ALA A 200 11.62 -21.25 4.32
N PRO A 201 12.84 -21.81 4.22
CA PRO A 201 13.06 -22.98 3.38
C PRO A 201 12.23 -24.16 3.90
N VAL A 202 11.59 -24.88 2.98
CA VAL A 202 10.90 -26.13 3.33
C VAL A 202 11.93 -27.15 3.79
N VAL A 203 11.94 -27.44 5.10
CA VAL A 203 12.82 -28.44 5.68
C VAL A 203 12.31 -29.82 5.30
N VAL A 204 13.06 -30.53 4.46
CA VAL A 204 12.78 -31.93 4.10
C VAL A 204 13.61 -32.82 5.02
N GLU A 205 12.95 -33.59 5.88
CA GLU A 205 13.62 -34.63 6.66
C GLU A 205 14.15 -35.71 5.70
N LEU A 206 15.47 -35.85 5.64
CA LEU A 206 16.09 -36.92 4.87
C LEU A 206 15.95 -38.25 5.63
N PRO A 207 15.60 -39.35 4.95
CA PRO A 207 15.55 -40.66 5.58
C PRO A 207 16.92 -41.04 6.15
N GLU A 208 16.92 -41.74 7.30
CA GLU A 208 18.13 -42.18 7.98
C GLU A 208 19.06 -42.95 7.01
N GLY A 209 20.26 -42.40 6.78
CA GLY A 209 21.29 -43.03 5.93
C GLY A 209 21.65 -42.28 4.63
N VAL A 210 21.03 -41.15 4.32
CA VAL A 210 21.47 -40.30 3.19
C VAL A 210 22.72 -39.50 3.62
N GLN A 211 23.90 -39.94 3.18
CA GLN A 211 25.10 -39.09 3.21
C GLN A 211 24.98 -38.06 2.09
N VAL A 212 25.07 -36.78 2.46
CA VAL A 212 25.20 -35.68 1.51
C VAL A 212 26.71 -35.51 1.29
N ASP A 213 27.19 -35.81 0.09
CA ASP A 213 28.58 -35.57 -0.34
C ASP A 213 28.92 -34.06 -0.31
#